data_AF-A0A1Q8JMC6-F1
#
_entry.id   AF-A0A1Q8JMC6-F1
#
_cell.length_a   1.000
_cell.length_b   1.000
_cell.length_c   1.000
_cell.angle_alpha   90.00
_cell.angle_beta   90.00
_cell.angle_gamma   90.00
#
_symmetry.space_group_name_H-M   'P 1'
#
loop_
_entity.id
_entity.type
_entity.pdbx_description
1 polymer ?
#
loop_
_entity_poly.entity_id
_entity_poly.type
_entity_poly.pdbx_seq_one_letter_code
_entity_poly.pdbx_strand_id
1 'polypeptide(L)' 'MAMTLRLTESETEALRARAETEGRSMQEVARAAVRGYVDRHDHDIEVDRAAAWVTENFRDTLDRLGRA' A
#
# COMPACT_ATOMS: atom_id res chain seq x y z
N MET A 1 -7.29 1.55 -21.36
CA MET A 1 -8.55 1.02 -20.77
C MET A 1 -9.08 2.05 -19.79
N ALA A 2 -10.34 2.48 -19.89
CA ALA A 2 -10.94 3.42 -18.95
C ALA A 2 -11.78 2.64 -17.93
N MET A 3 -11.51 2.83 -16.63
CA MET A 3 -12.31 2.28 -15.54
C MET A 3 -12.94 3.44 -14.78
N THR A 4 -14.25 3.35 -14.51
CA THR A 4 -14.99 4.38 -13.78
C THR A 4 -15.09 3.99 -12.31
N LEU A 5 -14.53 4.81 -11.42
CA LEU A 5 -14.60 4.61 -9.98
C LEU A 5 -15.91 5.20 -9.45
N ARG A 6 -16.67 4.43 -8.67
CA ARG A 6 -17.82 4.96 -7.93
C ARG A 6 -17.35 5.36 -6.54
N LEU A 7 -17.45 6.65 -6.25
CA LEU A 7 -17.06 7.24 -4.99
C LEU A 7 -18.31 7.56 -4.17
N THR A 8 -18.18 7.39 -2.86
CA THR A 8 -19.09 7.99 -1.89
C THR A 8 -18.90 9.52 -1.83
N GLU A 9 -19.85 10.21 -1.20
CA GLU A 9 -19.76 11.67 -1.02
C GLU A 9 -18.53 12.06 -0.19
N SER A 10 -18.24 11.31 0.88
CA SER A 10 -17.09 11.57 1.75
C SER A 10 -15.76 11.37 1.04
N GLU A 11 -15.62 10.33 0.22
CA GLU A 11 -14.41 10.09 -0.59
C GLU A 11 -14.21 11.19 -1.63
N THR A 12 -15.32 11.66 -2.24
CA THR A 12 -15.27 12.77 -3.21
C THR A 12 -14.78 14.05 -2.54
N GLU A 13 -15.29 14.37 -1.35
CA GLU A 13 -14.89 15.56 -0.61
C GLU A 13 -13.43 15.50 -0.15
N ALA A 14 -12.98 14.34 0.34
CA ALA A 14 -11.59 14.13 0.73
C ALA A 14 -10.63 14.33 -0.47
N LEU A 15 -10.98 13.80 -1.64
CA LEU A 15 -10.18 13.97 -2.86
C LEU A 15 -10.19 15.43 -3.35
N ARG A 16 -11.32 16.14 -3.23
CA ARG A 16 -11.42 17.56 -3.58
C ARG A 16 -10.54 18.42 -2.69
N ALA A 17 -10.68 18.31 -1.37
CA ALA A 17 -9.86 19.06 -0.41
C ALA A 17 -8.36 18.79 -0.62
N ARG A 18 -7.99 17.54 -0.92
CA ARG A 18 -6.60 17.19 -1.21
C ARG A 18 -6.11 17.79 -2.52
N ALA A 19 -6.94 17.78 -3.57
CA ALA A 19 -6.63 18.36 -4.87
C ALA A 19 -6.42 19.88 -4.79
N GLU A 20 -7.25 20.58 -4.02
CA GLU A 20 -7.10 22.01 -3.75
C GLU A 20 -5.79 22.29 -3.00
N THR A 21 -5.47 21.48 -1.99
CA THR A 21 -4.22 21.59 -1.23
C THR A 21 -2.97 21.34 -2.10
N GLU A 22 -3.03 20.38 -3.02
CA GLU A 22 -1.91 20.04 -3.91
C GLU A 22 -1.85 20.91 -5.19
N GLY A 23 -2.87 21.71 -5.49
CA GLY A 23 -2.97 22.45 -6.75
C GLY A 23 -3.06 21.52 -7.98
N ARG A 24 -3.67 20.35 -7.83
CA ARG A 24 -3.76 19.30 -8.88
C ARG A 24 -5.21 18.97 -9.19
N SER A 25 -5.45 18.28 -10.30
CA SER A 25 -6.81 17.79 -10.58
C SER A 25 -7.19 16.66 -9.61
N MET A 26 -8.48 16.58 -9.26
CA MET A 26 -9.02 15.49 -8.43
C MET A 26 -8.71 14.09 -9.01
N GLN A 27 -8.70 13.97 -10.35
CA GLN A 27 -8.35 12.73 -11.05
C GLN A 27 -6.87 12.37 -10.92
N GLU A 28 -5.96 13.34 -10.86
CA GLU A 28 -4.54 13.08 -10.60
C GLU A 28 -4.31 12.64 -9.16
N VAL A 29 -4.99 13.27 -8.20
CA VAL A 29 -4.94 12.87 -6.79
C VAL A 29 -5.46 11.43 -6.62
N ALA A 30 -6.60 11.10 -7.24
CA ALA A 30 -7.13 9.74 -7.21
C ALA A 30 -6.14 8.72 -7.81
N ARG A 31 -5.52 9.03 -8.96
CA ARG A 31 -4.49 8.16 -9.57
C ARG A 31 -3.22 8.06 -8.73
N ALA A 32 -2.87 9.09 -7.99
CA ALA A 32 -1.73 9.05 -7.07
C ALA A 32 -2.06 8.20 -5.83
N ALA A 33 -3.28 8.30 -5.29
CA ALA A 33 -3.75 7.50 -4.18
C ALA A 33 -3.77 6.00 -4.51
N VAL A 34 -4.27 5.61 -5.68
CA VAL A 34 -4.27 4.20 -6.13
C VAL A 34 -2.84 3.68 -6.27
N ARG A 35 -1.95 4.43 -6.93
CA ARG A 35 -0.53 4.02 -7.05
C ARG A 35 0.13 3.86 -5.69
N GLY A 36 -0.01 4.85 -4.81
CA GLY A 36 0.56 4.78 -3.46
C GLY A 36 -0.04 3.66 -2.60
N TYR A 37 -1.30 3.26 -2.83
CA TYR A 37 -1.88 2.09 -2.17
C TYR A 37 -1.22 0.80 -2.66
N VAL A 38 -1.13 0.62 -3.98
CA VAL A 38 -0.52 -0.57 -4.58
C VAL A 38 0.96 -0.68 -4.20
N ASP A 39 1.74 0.39 -4.35
CA ASP A 39 3.18 0.38 -4.07
C ASP A 39 3.48 -0.01 -2.60
N ARG A 40 2.67 0.47 -1.65
CA ARG A 40 2.81 0.08 -0.23
C ARG A 40 2.44 -1.38 0.00
N HIS A 41 1.36 -1.84 -0.63
CA HIS A 41 0.89 -3.20 -0.42
C HIS A 41 1.79 -4.25 -1.10
N ASP A 42 2.37 -3.91 -2.25
CA ASP A 42 3.35 -4.76 -2.93
C ASP A 42 4.62 -4.91 -2.09
N HIS A 43 5.09 -3.84 -1.44
CA HIS A 43 6.20 -3.92 -0.51
C HIS A 43 5.91 -4.85 0.67
N ASP A 44 4.74 -4.73 1.29
CA ASP A 44 4.33 -5.59 2.41
C ASP A 44 4.28 -7.07 1.99
N ILE A 45 3.74 -7.36 0.80
CA ILE A 45 3.70 -8.73 0.24
C ILE A 45 5.12 -9.29 0.05
N GLU A 46 6.05 -8.49 -0.46
CA GLU A 46 7.43 -8.94 -0.66
C GLU A 46 8.17 -9.15 0.68
N VAL A 47 7.92 -8.30 1.67
CA VAL A 47 8.44 -8.47 3.04
C VAL A 47 7.89 -9.76 3.67
N ASP A 48 6.59 -9.99 3.56
CA ASP A 48 5.95 -11.20 4.09
C ASP A 48 6.48 -12.47 3.42
N ARG A 49 6.71 -12.43 2.10
CA ARG A 49 7.34 -13.53 1.36
C ARG A 49 8.75 -13.81 1.84
N ALA A 50 9.56 -12.77 2.01
CA ALA A 50 10.92 -12.91 2.50
C ALA A 50 10.94 -13.47 3.94
N ALA A 51 10.07 -12.98 4.81
CA ALA A 51 9.94 -13.47 6.19
C ALA A 51 9.50 -14.94 6.25
N ALA A 52 8.54 -15.35 5.40
CA ALA A 52 8.13 -16.74 5.28
C ALA A 52 9.29 -17.63 4.82
N TRP A 53 10.04 -17.20 3.80
CA TRP A 53 11.20 -17.95 3.30
C TRP A 53 12.28 -18.10 4.38
N VAL A 54 12.63 -17.03 5.10
CA VAL A 54 13.64 -17.10 6.17
C VAL A 54 13.18 -18.02 7.30
N THR A 55 11.90 -17.94 7.70
CA THR A 55 11.33 -18.79 8.76
C THR A 55 11.31 -20.26 8.37
N GLU A 56 11.11 -20.57 7.09
CA GLU A 56 11.15 -21.95 6.60
C GLU A 56 12.57 -22.49 6.49
N ASN A 57 13.52 -21.69 6.00
CA ASN A 57 14.89 -22.15 5.72
C ASN A 57 15.82 -22.08 6.94
N PHE A 58 15.53 -21.24 7.91
CA PHE A 58 16.43 -20.98 9.05
C PHE A 58 15.76 -21.13 10.42
N ARG A 59 14.67 -21.93 10.48
CA ARG A 59 13.87 -22.12 11.70
C ARG A 59 14.70 -22.45 12.94
N ASP A 60 15.61 -23.43 12.83
CA ASP A 60 16.44 -23.88 13.96
C ASP A 60 17.45 -22.81 14.43
N THR A 61 17.94 -21.99 13.50
CA THR A 61 18.86 -20.88 13.81
C THR A 61 18.12 -19.74 14.49
N LEU A 62 16.92 -19.41 14.03
CA LEU A 62 16.05 -18.40 14.66
C LEU A 62 15.61 -18.84 16.07
N ASP A 63 15.25 -20.12 16.25
CA ASP A 63 14.88 -20.70 17.53
C ASP A 63 16.01 -20.64 18.55
N ARG A 64 17.27 -20.77 18.10
CA ARG A 64 18.45 -20.62 18.96
C ARG A 64 18.72 -19.16 19.31
N LEU A 65 18.52 -18.23 18.37
CA LEU A 65 18.74 -16.81 18.59
C LEU A 65 17.74 -16.24 19.61
N GLY A 66 16.47 -16.65 19.55
CA GLY A 66 15.43 -16.19 20.48
C GLY A 66 15.52 -16.77 21.91
N ARG A 67 16.40 -17.75 22.14
CA ARG A 67 16.65 -18.37 23.45
C ARG A 67 17.90 -17.83 24.17
N ALA A 68 18.68 -16.99 23.50
CA ALA A 68 19.83 -16.29 24.07
C ALA A 68 19.42 -14.93 24.64
#